data_AF-A0A2V5HXF4-F1
#
_entry.id   AF-A0A2V5HXF4-F1
#
_cell.length_a   1.000
_cell.length_b   1.000
_cell.length_c   1.000
_cell.angle_alpha   90.00
_cell.angle_beta   90.00
_cell.angle_gamma   90.00
#
_symmetry.space_group_name_H-M   'P 1'
#
loop_
_entity.id
_entity.type
_entity.pdbx_description
1 polymer ?
#
loop_
_entity_poly.entity_id
_entity_poly.type
_entity_poly.pdbx_seq_one_letter_code
_entity_poly.pdbx_strand_id
1 'polypeptide(L)'
;MTDWLNSLYPVYGDHENEKPSNTIPVVDDKNGDINAGFGGKYVWLVANYIRDPQNCLNNIKIVVSDTEKPGQMDLAKGAGGQYRYLETSTVAAEGFGISNLKLLRSTDEVSSTDLRGLGYRGWTADINAGRGGDYLYLVWRNG
;
A
#
# COMPACT_ATOMS: atom_id res chain seq x y z
N MET A 1 21.55 -6.62 -7.71
CA MET A 1 20.69 -6.25 -8.84
C MET A 1 19.37 -5.79 -8.23
N THR A 2 18.92 -4.59 -8.54
CA THR A 2 17.70 -4.02 -7.95
C THR A 2 16.48 -4.58 -8.69
N ASP A 3 15.45 -4.99 -7.95
CA ASP A 3 14.14 -5.28 -8.51
C ASP A 3 13.22 -4.07 -8.23
N TRP A 4 12.55 -3.58 -9.27
CA TRP A 4 11.67 -2.40 -9.20
C TRP A 4 10.20 -2.82 -9.24
N LEU A 5 9.37 -2.13 -8.47
CA LEU A 5 7.93 -2.37 -8.43
C LEU A 5 7.33 -2.11 -9.81
N ASN A 6 6.58 -3.06 -10.35
CA ASN A 6 5.88 -2.93 -11.62
C ASN A 6 4.36 -2.84 -11.45
N SER A 7 3.81 -3.59 -10.49
CA SER A 7 2.39 -3.53 -10.19
C SER A 7 2.14 -3.73 -8.69
N LEU A 8 1.04 -3.12 -8.23
CA LEU A 8 0.56 -3.20 -6.86
C LEU A 8 -0.97 -3.22 -6.91
N TYR A 9 -1.59 -4.21 -6.27
CA TYR A 9 -3.04 -4.34 -6.27
C TYR A 9 -3.54 -5.05 -5.01
N PRO A 10 -4.78 -4.75 -4.55
CA PRO A 10 -5.39 -5.49 -3.48
C PRO A 10 -5.88 -6.86 -3.92
N VAL A 11 -5.85 -7.80 -2.98
CA VAL A 11 -6.53 -9.10 -3.03
C VAL A 11 -7.47 -9.18 -1.85
N TYR A 12 -8.69 -9.65 -2.10
CA TYR A 12 -9.73 -9.78 -1.08
C TYR A 12 -9.84 -11.22 -0.61
N GLY A 13 -10.07 -11.41 0.69
CA GLY A 13 -10.43 -12.69 1.30
C GLY A 13 -11.67 -12.57 2.17
N ASP A 14 -12.34 -13.70 2.37
CA ASP A 14 -13.41 -13.89 3.34
C ASP A 14 -12.87 -14.29 4.72
N HIS A 15 -11.68 -14.89 4.76
CA HIS A 15 -11.04 -15.38 5.98
C HIS A 15 -9.55 -15.02 6.00
N GLU A 16 -8.98 -14.83 7.20
CA GLU A 16 -7.58 -14.45 7.37
C GLU A 16 -6.59 -15.45 6.73
N ASN A 17 -6.91 -16.76 6.78
CA ASN A 17 -6.09 -17.82 6.22
C ASN A 17 -6.07 -17.86 4.67
N GLU A 18 -6.85 -17.02 4.01
CA GLU A 18 -6.82 -16.83 2.55
C GLU A 18 -5.75 -15.82 2.12
N LYS A 19 -5.00 -15.23 3.08
CA LYS A 19 -3.89 -14.32 2.81
C LYS A 19 -2.93 -14.92 1.77
N PRO A 20 -2.69 -14.25 0.63
CA PRO A 20 -1.71 -14.71 -0.34
C PRO A 20 -0.29 -14.75 0.24
N SER A 21 0.53 -15.69 -0.21
CA SER A 21 1.93 -15.80 0.22
C SER A 21 2.84 -14.70 -0.32
N ASN A 22 2.42 -14.02 -1.39
CA ASN A 22 3.16 -12.97 -2.08
C ASN A 22 2.69 -11.54 -1.75
N THR A 23 2.08 -11.34 -0.57
CA THR A 23 1.73 -10.00 -0.10
C THR A 23 2.99 -9.17 0.18
N ILE A 24 2.89 -7.85 0.08
CA ILE A 24 3.98 -6.95 0.49
C ILE A 24 4.34 -7.17 1.97
N PRO A 25 5.62 -7.05 2.36
CA PRO A 25 6.01 -7.14 3.75
C PRO A 25 5.38 -6.03 4.59
N VAL A 26 5.13 -6.33 5.86
CA VAL A 26 4.69 -5.34 6.85
C VAL A 26 5.89 -4.98 7.73
N VAL A 27 6.06 -3.69 8.02
CA VAL A 27 7.09 -3.25 8.98
C VAL A 27 6.83 -3.91 10.34
N ASP A 28 7.89 -4.47 10.93
CA ASP A 28 7.87 -5.20 12.20
C ASP A 28 6.89 -6.38 12.25
N ASP A 29 6.60 -7.00 11.10
CA ASP A 29 5.72 -8.18 10.96
C ASP A 29 4.33 -8.01 11.59
N LYS A 30 3.84 -6.76 11.64
CA LYS A 30 2.47 -6.45 12.11
C LYS A 30 1.40 -7.01 11.16
N ASN A 31 0.14 -6.86 11.55
CA ASN A 31 -0.99 -7.29 10.74
C ASN A 31 -1.04 -6.52 9.39
N GLY A 32 -1.02 -7.28 8.29
CA GLY A 32 -1.03 -6.77 6.91
C GLY A 32 -2.40 -6.65 6.26
N ASP A 33 -3.48 -7.06 6.94
CA ASP A 33 -4.85 -6.80 6.48
C ASP A 33 -5.14 -5.30 6.64
N ILE A 34 -5.44 -4.62 5.54
CA ILE A 34 -5.79 -3.19 5.54
C ILE A 34 -7.07 -2.94 6.34
N ASN A 35 -8.01 -3.88 6.33
CA ASN A 35 -9.30 -3.77 6.99
C ASN A 35 -9.31 -4.27 8.45
N ALA A 36 -8.16 -4.63 9.01
CA ALA A 36 -8.09 -5.13 10.38
C ALA A 36 -8.75 -4.14 11.36
N GLY A 37 -9.77 -4.62 12.08
CA GLY A 37 -10.56 -3.83 13.04
C GLY A 37 -11.83 -3.17 12.48
N PHE A 38 -12.08 -3.22 11.17
CA PHE A 38 -13.26 -2.58 10.54
C PHE A 38 -14.33 -3.56 10.04
N GLY A 39 -14.05 -4.87 10.07
CA GLY A 39 -14.92 -5.88 9.47
C GLY A 39 -14.90 -5.82 7.92
N GLY A 40 -15.87 -6.47 7.28
CA GLY A 40 -15.90 -6.59 5.83
C GLY A 40 -14.98 -7.68 5.29
N LYS A 41 -14.41 -7.47 4.10
CA LYS A 41 -13.40 -8.39 3.54
C LYS A 41 -12.05 -8.14 4.20
N TYR A 42 -11.24 -9.20 4.29
CA TYR A 42 -9.81 -9.06 4.46
C TYR A 42 -9.22 -8.48 3.17
N VAL A 43 -8.28 -7.54 3.30
CA VAL A 43 -7.68 -6.86 2.15
C VAL A 43 -6.16 -6.84 2.32
N TRP A 44 -5.44 -7.52 1.44
CA TRP A 44 -3.98 -7.49 1.40
C TRP A 44 -3.48 -6.90 0.10
N LEU A 45 -2.26 -6.35 0.10
CA LEU A 45 -1.63 -5.86 -1.12
C LEU A 45 -0.60 -6.85 -1.63
N VAL A 46 -0.69 -7.17 -2.93
CA VAL A 46 0.26 -7.99 -3.66
C VAL A 46 1.06 -7.10 -4.61
N ALA A 47 2.35 -7.34 -4.68
CA ALA A 47 3.27 -6.61 -5.55
C ALA A 47 3.98 -7.55 -6.53
N ASN A 48 4.20 -7.07 -7.75
CA ASN A 48 5.12 -7.68 -8.70
C ASN A 48 6.33 -6.79 -8.92
N TYR A 49 7.50 -7.39 -9.02
CA TYR A 49 8.76 -6.68 -9.27
C TYR A 49 9.42 -7.16 -10.56
N ILE A 50 10.08 -6.24 -11.26
CA ILE A 50 10.78 -6.50 -12.53
C ILE A 50 12.22 -5.98 -12.47
N ARG A 51 13.06 -6.42 -13.40
CA ARG A 51 14.44 -5.95 -13.58
C ARG A 51 14.62 -5.04 -14.79
N ASP A 52 13.52 -4.64 -15.42
CA ASP A 52 13.51 -3.67 -16.51
C ASP A 52 13.08 -2.31 -15.95
N PRO A 53 13.97 -1.30 -15.91
CA PRO A 53 13.64 0.00 -15.35
C PRO A 53 12.66 0.81 -16.21
N GLN A 54 12.37 0.41 -17.46
CA GLN A 54 11.59 1.24 -18.38
C GLN A 54 10.10 1.36 -18.04
N ASN A 55 9.57 0.47 -17.18
CA ASN A 55 8.15 0.44 -16.81
C ASN A 55 7.94 0.24 -15.30
N CYS A 56 8.85 0.78 -14.48
CA CYS A 56 8.71 0.72 -13.04
C CYS A 56 7.75 1.81 -12.53
N LEU A 57 7.00 1.47 -11.48
CA LEU A 57 6.23 2.44 -10.72
C LEU A 57 7.20 3.36 -9.96
N ASN A 58 6.95 4.67 -10.00
CA ASN A 58 7.75 5.67 -9.29
C ASN A 58 6.97 6.40 -8.20
N ASN A 59 5.65 6.26 -8.18
CA ASN A 59 4.80 6.90 -7.20
C ASN A 59 3.53 6.09 -6.94
N ILE A 60 3.07 6.12 -5.69
CA ILE A 60 1.78 5.55 -5.25
C ILE A 60 1.03 6.64 -4.47
N LYS A 61 -0.26 6.80 -4.75
CA LYS A 61 -1.18 7.70 -4.03
C LYS A 61 -2.39 6.93 -3.54
N ILE A 62 -2.93 7.39 -2.41
CA ILE A 62 -4.23 6.94 -1.90
C ILE A 62 -5.24 8.00 -2.25
N VAL A 63 -6.33 7.58 -2.88
CA VAL A 63 -7.46 8.45 -3.21
C VAL A 63 -8.68 7.98 -2.47
N VAL A 64 -9.20 8.86 -1.61
CA VAL A 64 -10.46 8.66 -0.89
C VAL A 64 -11.60 9.24 -1.72
N SER A 65 -12.74 8.55 -1.78
CA SER A 65 -13.89 8.93 -2.60
C SER A 65 -15.20 8.65 -1.88
N ASP A 66 -16.14 9.57 -1.94
CA ASP A 66 -17.51 9.37 -1.45
C ASP A 66 -18.33 8.45 -2.37
N THR A 67 -17.91 8.30 -3.62
CA THR A 67 -18.57 7.48 -4.63
C THR A 67 -17.69 6.32 -5.07
N GLU A 68 -18.33 5.18 -5.36
CA GLU A 68 -17.63 4.04 -5.95
C GLU A 68 -17.10 4.44 -7.33
N LYS A 69 -15.87 4.06 -7.64
CA LYS A 69 -15.27 4.23 -8.97
C LYS A 69 -15.35 2.88 -9.71
N PRO A 70 -16.24 2.74 -10.71
CA PRO A 70 -16.40 1.49 -11.43
C PRO A 70 -15.07 0.98 -12.00
N GLY A 71 -14.80 -0.31 -11.79
CA GLY A 71 -13.58 -0.96 -12.29
C GLY A 71 -12.33 -0.72 -11.44
N GLN A 72 -12.38 0.09 -10.38
CA GLN A 72 -11.28 0.21 -9.43
C GLN A 72 -11.47 -0.72 -8.22
N MET A 73 -10.36 -1.13 -7.63
CA MET A 73 -10.35 -2.03 -6.48
C MET A 73 -10.26 -1.22 -5.18
N ASP A 74 -11.34 -1.25 -4.41
CA ASP A 74 -11.47 -0.57 -3.12
C ASP A 74 -10.67 -1.24 -1.99
N LEU A 75 -9.79 -0.49 -1.36
CA LEU A 75 -9.00 -0.91 -0.20
C LEU A 75 -9.85 -1.07 1.07
N ALA A 76 -11.06 -0.50 1.10
CA ALA A 76 -12.02 -0.62 2.21
C ALA A 76 -13.14 -1.64 1.93
N LYS A 77 -12.90 -2.61 1.03
CA LYS A 77 -13.97 -3.48 0.50
C LYS A 77 -14.80 -4.12 1.60
N GLY A 78 -16.10 -3.81 1.60
CA GLY A 78 -17.09 -4.39 2.51
C GLY A 78 -17.07 -3.84 3.95
N ALA A 79 -16.17 -2.92 4.29
CA ALA A 79 -16.12 -2.29 5.61
C ALA A 79 -17.07 -1.07 5.72
N GLY A 80 -17.65 -0.63 4.61
CA GLY A 80 -18.50 0.57 4.54
C GLY A 80 -17.70 1.88 4.63
N GLY A 81 -18.42 3.01 4.58
CA GLY A 81 -17.82 4.35 4.56
C GLY A 81 -17.29 4.76 3.18
N GLN A 82 -16.37 5.72 3.15
CA GLN A 82 -15.73 6.20 1.92
C GLN A 82 -14.85 5.12 1.28
N TYR A 83 -14.82 5.09 -0.05
CA TYR A 83 -13.98 4.19 -0.84
C TYR A 83 -12.54 4.69 -0.89
N ARG A 84 -11.60 3.77 -1.09
CA ARG A 84 -10.16 4.07 -1.09
C ARG A 84 -9.47 3.34 -2.22
N TYR A 85 -8.70 4.06 -3.04
CA TYR A 85 -8.10 3.50 -4.24
C TYR A 85 -6.60 3.78 -4.30
N LEU A 86 -5.86 2.84 -4.92
CA LEU A 86 -4.49 3.05 -5.33
C LEU A 86 -4.45 3.77 -6.68
N GLU A 87 -3.73 4.88 -6.73
CA GLU A 87 -3.30 5.50 -7.99
C GLU A 87 -1.78 5.38 -8.11
N THR A 88 -1.30 4.93 -9.26
CA THR A 88 0.12 4.72 -9.50
C THR A 88 0.59 5.50 -10.72
N SER A 89 1.89 5.79 -10.77
CA SER A 89 2.54 6.42 -11.92
C SER A 89 3.82 5.68 -12.24
N THR A 90 4.18 5.67 -13.53
CA THR A 90 5.40 5.05 -14.05
C THR A 90 6.41 6.10 -14.47
N VAL A 91 7.69 5.75 -14.41
CA VAL A 91 8.77 6.54 -15.01
C VAL A 91 9.71 5.62 -15.79
N ALA A 92 10.24 6.11 -16.91
CA ALA A 92 11.29 5.43 -17.66
C ALA A 92 12.66 6.05 -17.32
N ALA A 93 13.04 6.00 -16.04
CA ALA A 93 14.31 6.56 -15.57
C ALA A 93 14.88 5.72 -14.42
N GLU A 94 16.13 5.26 -14.59
CA GLU A 94 16.88 4.54 -13.56
C GLU A 94 17.06 5.42 -12.31
N GLY A 95 17.01 4.81 -11.11
CA GLY A 95 17.14 5.49 -9.82
C GLY A 95 15.85 6.14 -9.29
N PHE A 96 14.76 6.13 -10.07
CA PHE A 96 13.47 6.71 -9.68
C PHE A 96 12.39 5.66 -9.41
N GLY A 97 12.65 4.39 -9.73
CA GLY A 97 11.72 3.29 -9.50
C GLY A 97 11.58 2.97 -8.02
N ILE A 98 10.36 2.64 -7.60
CA ILE A 98 10.04 2.17 -6.26
C ILE A 98 10.71 0.81 -6.05
N SER A 99 11.45 0.67 -4.96
CA SER A 99 11.99 -0.59 -4.47
C SER A 99 11.68 -0.76 -2.98
N ASN A 100 11.69 -2.00 -2.50
CA ASN A 100 11.46 -2.31 -1.08
C ASN A 100 10.15 -1.70 -0.52
N LEU A 101 9.04 -1.84 -1.25
CA LEU A 101 7.73 -1.40 -0.80
C LEU A 101 7.29 -2.22 0.42
N LYS A 102 6.79 -1.55 1.45
CA LYS A 102 6.22 -2.17 2.65
C LYS A 102 4.94 -1.46 3.08
N LEU A 103 4.09 -2.18 3.82
CA LEU A 103 3.02 -1.59 4.62
C LEU A 103 3.56 -1.24 6.01
N LEU A 104 3.35 -0.01 6.46
CA LEU A 104 3.63 0.42 7.82
C LEU A 104 2.29 0.61 8.54
N ARG A 105 2.13 -0.09 9.67
CA ARG A 105 0.98 0.03 10.57
C ARG A 105 1.43 0.60 11.91
N SER A 106 0.75 1.63 12.40
CA SER A 106 1.10 2.33 13.64
C SER A 106 -0.14 2.71 14.44
N THR A 107 -0.06 2.66 15.76
CA THR A 107 -1.11 3.17 16.66
C THR A 107 -1.17 4.69 16.65
N ASP A 108 -0.05 5.34 16.34
CA ASP A 108 0.11 6.78 16.31
C ASP A 108 0.43 7.26 14.89
N GLU A 109 0.05 8.49 14.57
CA GLU A 109 0.39 9.12 13.30
C GLU A 109 1.91 9.19 13.16
N VAL A 110 2.43 8.83 11.98
CA VAL A 110 3.87 8.79 11.75
C VAL A 110 4.31 10.00 10.93
N SER A 111 5.25 10.77 11.47
CA SER A 111 5.72 11.97 10.80
C SER A 111 6.65 11.64 9.63
N SER A 112 6.73 12.56 8.66
CA SER A 112 7.71 12.43 7.56
C SER A 112 9.17 12.37 8.06
N THR A 113 9.48 12.97 9.20
CA THR A 113 10.82 12.92 9.81
C THR A 113 11.14 11.51 10.29
N ASP A 114 10.19 10.85 10.94
CA ASP A 114 10.35 9.46 11.42
C ASP A 114 10.53 8.49 10.25
N LEU A 115 9.69 8.63 9.22
CA LEU A 115 9.80 7.81 7.99
C LEU A 115 11.17 7.97 7.31
N ARG A 116 11.69 9.20 7.25
CA ARG A 116 13.05 9.46 6.72
C ARG A 116 14.13 8.86 7.60
N GLY A 117 13.97 8.93 8.94
CA GLY A 117 14.86 8.33 9.93
C GLY A 117 14.95 6.82 9.82
N LEU A 118 13.85 6.16 9.45
CA LEU A 118 13.79 4.71 9.12
C LEU A 118 14.38 4.38 7.74
N GLY A 119 14.84 5.39 6.99
CA GLY A 119 15.47 5.21 5.69
C GLY A 119 14.50 5.10 4.52
N TYR A 120 13.21 5.38 4.72
CA TYR A 120 12.26 5.49 3.61
C TYR A 120 12.42 6.83 2.87
N ARG A 121 12.06 6.82 1.59
CA ARG A 121 12.22 7.97 0.67
C ARG A 121 10.93 8.37 0.00
N GLY A 122 9.91 7.51 0.02
CA GLY A 122 8.54 7.86 -0.34
C GLY A 122 7.54 7.12 0.52
N TRP A 123 6.35 7.70 0.63
CA TRP A 123 5.23 7.15 1.38
C TRP A 123 3.89 7.74 0.89
N THR A 124 2.79 7.06 1.19
CA THR A 124 1.44 7.58 0.93
C THR A 124 0.94 8.48 2.06
N ALA A 125 -0.20 9.14 1.85
CA ALA A 125 -1.06 9.56 2.95
C ALA A 125 -1.60 8.33 3.72
N ASP A 126 -2.19 8.58 4.89
CA ASP A 126 -2.82 7.53 5.70
C ASP A 126 -3.97 6.85 4.95
N ILE A 127 -3.86 5.54 4.75
CA ILE A 127 -4.91 4.71 4.13
C ILE A 127 -6.16 4.74 4.99
N ASN A 128 -6.02 4.76 6.32
CA ASN A 128 -7.15 4.76 7.25
C ASN A 128 -7.69 6.16 7.57
N ALA A 129 -7.27 7.19 6.84
CA ALA A 129 -7.76 8.55 7.05
C ALA A 129 -9.30 8.58 7.07
N GLY A 130 -9.84 9.13 8.16
CA GLY A 130 -11.28 9.23 8.40
C GLY A 130 -11.99 7.96 8.91
N ARG A 131 -11.28 6.85 9.16
CA ARG A 131 -11.85 5.61 9.74
C ARG A 131 -11.60 5.46 11.24
N GLY A 132 -10.58 6.15 11.78
CA GLY A 132 -10.03 5.90 13.11
C GLY A 132 -9.20 4.62 13.15
N GLY A 133 -8.87 4.13 14.35
CA GLY A 133 -8.02 2.95 14.53
C GLY A 133 -6.54 3.24 14.25
N ASP A 134 -5.81 2.21 13.79
CA ASP A 134 -4.40 2.34 13.40
C ASP A 134 -4.23 3.20 12.14
N TYR A 135 -3.11 3.91 12.07
CA TYR A 135 -2.61 4.58 10.89
C TYR A 135 -1.89 3.59 9.97
N LEU A 136 -2.13 3.69 8.66
CA LEU A 136 -1.55 2.82 7.65
C LEU A 136 -0.91 3.63 6.54
N TYR A 137 0.34 3.32 6.21
CA TYR A 137 1.07 3.96 5.13
C TYR A 137 1.72 2.90 4.25
N LEU A 138 1.73 3.12 2.94
CA LEU A 138 2.74 2.48 2.10
C LEU A 138 4.02 3.28 2.19
N VAL A 139 5.14 2.60 2.38
CA VAL A 139 6.47 3.21 2.53
C VAL A 139 7.47 2.49 1.63
N TRP A 140 8.41 3.21 1.02
CA TRP A 140 9.37 2.61 0.11
C TRP A 140 10.70 3.35 0.05
N ARG A 141 11.67 2.71 -0.60
CA ARG A 141 12.93 3.30 -1.03
C ARG A 141 12.91 3.44 -2.54
N ASN A 142 13.85 4.23 -3.08
CA ASN A 142 14.10 4.24 -4.51
C ASN A 142 15.31 3.37 -4.78
N GLY A 143 15.34 2.69 -5.92
CA GLY A 143 16.42 1.77 -6.29
C GLY A 143 16.95 2.00 -7.69
#